data_AF-A0A7V2JFB9-F1
#
_entry.id   AF-A0A7V2JFB9-F1
#
_cell.length_a   1.000
_cell.length_b   1.000
_cell.length_c   1.000
_cell.angle_alpha   90.00
_cell.angle_beta   90.00
_cell.angle_gamma   90.00
#
_symmetry.space_group_name_H-M   'P 1'
#
loop_
_entity.id
_entity.type
_entity.pdbx_description
1 polymer ?
#
loop_
_entity_poly.entity_id
_entity_poly.type
_entity_poly.pdbx_seq_one_letter_code
_entity_poly.pdbx_strand_id
1 'polypeptide(L)'
;MQYYVMKTGMEMFDVCRAYGLGLVLDALREEGEEVTSISDSGIYYSVEGAEITKPEIDKLEPYFSPDKSWNKVFLTLGRASCNKKVNIAKTIIINKDKISQILENHKKCVAVKDPSNKETLYQSMDIVGTKGYRVPVRRKAKYTEGSSMKVASEDWALAALGEAHFSIWIWKGGKALTSIIPKPERVLIMHWKDIRNSVDQMGVNRTSISAMLAHLATLLVEEVRERKKSGDPFMDVFSSLIYGAMIKTDIQWKPARGGMFPVDFLYDLIRSDSEISGDI
;
A
#
# COMPACT_ATOMS: atom_id res chain seq x y z
N MET A 1 -8.07 -14.06 14.10
CA MET A 1 -9.28 -13.17 14.01
C MET A 1 -9.34 -12.53 12.64
N GLN A 2 -10.53 -12.38 12.06
CA GLN A 2 -10.69 -11.84 10.70
C GLN A 2 -11.20 -10.39 10.72
N TYR A 3 -10.55 -9.56 9.91
CA TYR A 3 -10.88 -8.15 9.67
C TYR A 3 -11.10 -7.90 8.17
N TYR A 4 -11.88 -6.87 7.84
CA TYR A 4 -12.36 -6.59 6.49
C TYR A 4 -12.02 -5.16 6.08
N VAL A 5 -11.31 -5.01 4.98
CA VAL A 5 -11.08 -3.71 4.32
C VAL A 5 -11.90 -3.68 3.04
N MET A 6 -13.08 -3.06 3.10
CA MET A 6 -13.96 -2.91 1.93
C MET A 6 -13.28 -2.06 0.86
N LYS A 7 -13.30 -2.55 -0.39
CA LYS A 7 -12.75 -1.80 -1.52
C LYS A 7 -13.66 -0.65 -1.93
N THR A 8 -13.04 0.46 -2.27
CA THR A 8 -13.69 1.69 -2.75
C THR A 8 -13.59 1.85 -4.26
N GLY A 9 -12.83 0.98 -4.93
CA GLY A 9 -12.47 1.10 -6.35
C GLY A 9 -11.24 1.98 -6.57
N MET A 10 -10.54 2.34 -5.50
CA MET A 10 -9.26 3.06 -5.53
C MET A 10 -8.18 2.06 -5.17
N GLU A 11 -7.71 1.30 -6.17
CA GLU A 11 -6.91 0.08 -5.96
C GLU A 11 -5.67 0.32 -5.07
N MET A 12 -4.94 1.42 -5.28
CA MET A 12 -3.73 1.71 -4.50
C MET A 12 -4.08 2.15 -3.08
N PHE A 13 -5.10 3.00 -2.94
CA PHE A 13 -5.61 3.38 -1.62
C PHE A 13 -6.12 2.18 -0.82
N ASP A 14 -6.89 1.29 -1.45
CA ASP A 14 -7.52 0.14 -0.81
C ASP A 14 -6.49 -0.90 -0.35
N VAL A 15 -5.50 -1.21 -1.19
CA VAL A 15 -4.43 -2.16 -0.80
C VAL A 15 -3.53 -1.56 0.29
N CYS A 16 -3.22 -0.26 0.22
CA CYS A 16 -2.46 0.42 1.28
C CYS A 16 -3.22 0.41 2.61
N ARG A 17 -4.56 0.53 2.61
CA ARG A 17 -5.37 0.34 3.84
C ARG A 17 -5.22 -1.04 4.42
N ALA A 18 -5.27 -2.08 3.59
CA ALA A 18 -5.10 -3.47 4.02
C ALA A 18 -3.72 -3.71 4.64
N TYR A 19 -2.65 -3.25 3.99
CA TYR A 19 -1.30 -3.30 4.56
C TYR A 19 -1.16 -2.48 5.84
N GLY A 20 -1.76 -1.29 5.90
CA GLY A 20 -1.75 -0.45 7.12
C GLY A 20 -2.45 -1.13 8.30
N LEU A 21 -3.62 -1.73 8.07
CA LEU A 21 -4.34 -2.49 9.09
C LEU A 21 -3.55 -3.72 9.53
N GLY A 22 -2.99 -4.46 8.57
CA GLY A 22 -2.19 -5.62 8.89
C GLY A 22 -0.95 -5.27 9.71
N LEU A 23 -0.34 -4.10 9.48
CA LEU A 23 0.82 -3.65 10.25
C LEU A 23 0.43 -3.31 11.69
N VAL A 24 -0.74 -2.69 11.88
CA VAL A 24 -1.27 -2.41 13.20
C VAL A 24 -1.49 -3.71 13.97
N LEU A 25 -2.11 -4.71 13.34
CA LEU A 25 -2.36 -6.01 13.98
C LEU A 25 -1.06 -6.73 14.32
N ASP A 26 -0.13 -6.81 13.37
CA ASP A 26 1.16 -7.49 13.58
C ASP A 26 2.05 -6.79 14.61
N ALA A 27 1.99 -5.46 14.70
CA ALA A 27 2.74 -4.72 15.71
C ALA A 27 2.13 -4.83 17.11
N LEU A 28 0.80 -4.98 17.22
CA LEU A 28 0.10 -5.04 18.50
C LEU A 28 -0.05 -6.46 19.05
N ARG A 29 0.16 -7.50 18.24
CA ARG A 29 0.05 -8.89 18.68
C ARG A 29 1.08 -9.21 19.78
N GLU A 30 0.73 -10.16 20.62
CA GLU A 30 1.64 -10.78 21.58
C GLU A 30 2.50 -11.86 20.90
N GLU A 31 3.64 -12.17 21.51
CA GLU A 31 4.52 -13.21 21.01
C GLU A 31 3.82 -14.57 21.08
N GLY A 32 3.87 -15.34 19.99
CA GLY A 32 3.17 -16.62 19.87
C GLY A 32 1.75 -16.54 19.33
N GLU A 33 1.19 -15.33 19.14
CA GLU A 33 -0.11 -15.17 18.48
C GLU A 33 -0.03 -15.31 16.95
N GLU A 34 -1.20 -15.51 16.34
CA GLU A 34 -1.41 -15.65 14.89
C GLU A 34 -0.68 -14.55 14.10
N VAL A 35 0.16 -14.98 13.15
CA VAL A 35 0.88 -14.07 12.24
C VAL A 35 -0.13 -13.41 11.31
N THR A 36 0.03 -12.11 11.09
CA THR A 36 -0.93 -11.38 10.28
C THR A 36 -0.76 -11.67 8.79
N SER A 37 -1.86 -12.03 8.12
CA SER A 37 -1.94 -12.28 6.69
C SER A 37 -3.01 -11.42 6.02
N ILE A 38 -2.85 -11.19 4.72
CA ILE A 38 -3.77 -10.42 3.88
C ILE A 38 -4.12 -11.25 2.65
N SER A 39 -5.40 -11.34 2.32
CA SER A 39 -5.88 -11.97 1.08
C SER A 39 -6.92 -11.11 0.36
N ASP A 40 -6.92 -11.18 -0.96
CA ASP A 40 -7.94 -10.52 -1.78
C ASP A 40 -9.16 -11.45 -1.94
N SER A 41 -10.31 -11.03 -1.42
CA SER A 41 -11.60 -11.74 -1.54
C SER A 41 -12.53 -11.11 -2.59
N GLY A 42 -11.98 -10.37 -3.54
CA GLY A 42 -12.72 -9.70 -4.61
C GLY A 42 -13.24 -8.33 -4.18
N ILE A 43 -14.30 -8.28 -3.37
CA ILE A 43 -14.97 -7.03 -2.95
C ILE A 43 -14.36 -6.38 -1.69
N TYR A 44 -13.54 -7.11 -0.95
CA TYR A 44 -12.79 -6.66 0.21
C TYR A 44 -11.43 -7.35 0.28
N TYR A 45 -10.49 -6.77 1.02
CA TYR A 45 -9.32 -7.50 1.51
C TYR A 45 -9.65 -8.11 2.88
N SER A 46 -9.38 -9.40 3.04
CA SER A 46 -9.43 -10.09 4.33
C SER A 46 -8.07 -9.91 5.00
N VAL A 47 -8.06 -9.44 6.24
CA VAL A 47 -6.85 -9.35 7.06
C VAL A 47 -7.05 -10.27 8.26
N GLU A 48 -6.30 -11.36 8.30
CA GLU A 48 -6.35 -12.35 9.38
C GLU A 48 -5.18 -12.09 10.33
N GLY A 49 -5.42 -12.05 11.63
CA GLY A 49 -4.39 -11.84 12.64
C GLY A 49 -4.94 -11.90 14.06
N ALA A 50 -4.11 -11.59 15.06
CA ALA A 50 -4.48 -11.65 16.47
C ALA A 50 -5.68 -10.75 16.83
N GLU A 51 -6.47 -11.18 17.83
CA GLU A 51 -7.51 -10.31 18.40
C GLU A 51 -6.90 -9.38 19.45
N ILE A 52 -6.83 -8.08 19.12
CA ILE A 52 -6.29 -7.08 20.03
C ILE A 52 -7.36 -6.62 21.02
N THR A 53 -7.26 -7.06 22.27
CA THR A 53 -8.15 -6.63 23.37
C THR A 53 -7.59 -5.46 24.17
N LYS A 54 -6.26 -5.35 24.27
CA LYS A 54 -5.55 -4.29 25.01
C LYS A 54 -4.41 -3.76 24.14
N PRO A 55 -4.66 -2.77 23.27
CA PRO A 55 -3.63 -2.26 22.38
C PRO A 55 -2.52 -1.55 23.15
N GLU A 56 -1.31 -2.10 23.11
CA GLU A 56 -0.07 -1.48 23.58
C GLU A 56 0.46 -0.51 22.51
N ILE A 57 -0.17 0.67 22.44
CA ILE A 57 0.06 1.66 21.37
C ILE A 57 1.51 2.13 21.23
N ASP A 58 2.33 1.99 22.28
CA ASP A 58 3.76 2.34 22.24
C ASP A 58 4.54 1.48 21.23
N LYS A 59 4.07 0.26 20.93
CA LYS A 59 4.64 -0.59 19.88
C LYS A 59 4.47 0.01 18.46
N LEU A 60 3.54 0.95 18.29
CA LEU A 60 3.28 1.60 17.01
C LEU A 60 4.13 2.87 16.78
N GLU A 61 4.70 3.45 17.84
CA GLU A 61 5.51 4.68 17.78
C GLU A 61 6.65 4.63 16.74
N PRO A 62 7.46 3.55 16.63
CA PRO A 62 8.56 3.49 15.69
C PRO A 62 8.16 3.72 14.22
N TYR A 63 6.94 3.36 13.84
CA TYR A 63 6.43 3.46 12.46
C TYR A 63 6.14 4.90 12.01
N PHE A 64 6.10 5.86 12.94
CA PHE A 64 5.86 7.29 12.64
C PHE A 64 7.13 8.13 12.71
N SER A 65 8.29 7.49 12.80
CA SER A 65 9.58 8.18 12.72
C SER A 65 9.70 8.97 11.41
N PRO A 66 10.13 10.25 11.44
CA PRO A 66 10.29 11.03 10.22
C PRO A 66 11.36 10.43 9.31
N ASP A 67 10.95 9.72 8.27
CA ASP A 67 11.85 9.06 7.33
C ASP A 67 11.64 9.56 5.89
N LYS A 68 12.43 9.02 4.96
CA LYS A 68 12.31 9.37 3.54
C LYS A 68 11.01 8.83 2.91
N SER A 69 10.36 7.83 3.50
CA SER A 69 9.16 7.19 2.97
C SER A 69 7.92 8.08 3.18
N TRP A 70 7.75 8.62 4.39
CA TRP A 70 6.67 9.59 4.68
C TRP A 70 6.71 10.83 3.78
N ASN A 71 7.91 11.32 3.45
CA ASN A 71 8.08 12.43 2.52
C ASN A 71 7.60 12.11 1.10
N LYS A 72 7.55 10.83 0.71
CA LYS A 72 7.07 10.38 -0.60
C LYS A 72 5.55 10.17 -0.61
N VAL A 73 4.98 9.63 0.47
CA VAL A 73 3.52 9.54 0.67
C VAL A 73 2.85 10.90 0.50
N PHE A 74 3.48 11.96 1.03
CA PHE A 74 2.97 13.34 0.92
C PHE A 74 3.82 14.24 0.01
N LEU A 75 4.39 13.68 -1.07
CA LEU A 75 5.34 14.36 -1.95
C LEU A 75 4.85 15.72 -2.48
N THR A 76 3.54 15.88 -2.67
CA THR A 76 2.96 17.13 -3.19
C THR A 76 2.90 18.26 -2.18
N LEU A 77 3.27 18.00 -0.93
CA LEU A 77 3.25 18.97 0.15
C LEU A 77 4.66 19.48 0.46
N GLY A 78 4.73 20.72 0.98
CA GLY A 78 5.96 21.20 1.60
C GLY A 78 6.26 20.43 2.90
N ARG A 79 7.54 20.38 3.31
CA ARG A 79 8.01 19.61 4.48
C ARG A 79 7.19 19.87 5.76
N ALA A 80 6.86 21.13 6.07
CA ALA A 80 6.07 21.46 7.25
C ALA A 80 4.64 20.85 7.20
N SER A 81 4.00 20.90 6.03
CA SER A 81 2.68 20.29 5.82
C SER A 81 2.74 18.76 5.81
N CYS A 82 3.81 18.17 5.29
CA CYS A 82 4.08 16.74 5.39
C CYS A 82 4.16 16.31 6.86
N ASN A 83 4.98 16.96 7.67
CA ASN A 83 5.11 16.65 9.11
C ASN A 83 3.77 16.79 9.85
N LYS A 84 2.97 17.81 9.52
CA LYS A 84 1.63 17.95 10.07
C LYS A 84 0.73 16.75 9.71
N LYS A 85 0.82 16.24 8.48
CA LYS A 85 0.04 15.07 8.04
C LYS A 85 0.50 13.78 8.69
N VAL A 86 1.82 13.57 8.83
CA VAL A 86 2.36 12.44 9.60
C VAL A 86 1.86 12.49 11.04
N ASN A 87 1.89 13.66 11.70
CA ASN A 87 1.35 13.81 13.05
C ASN A 87 -0.15 13.54 13.15
N ILE A 88 -0.95 13.93 12.15
CA ILE A 88 -2.38 13.61 12.12
C ILE A 88 -2.58 12.09 12.03
N ALA A 89 -1.87 11.40 11.12
CA ALA A 89 -1.94 9.95 11.00
C ALA A 89 -1.52 9.27 12.32
N LYS A 90 -0.43 9.75 12.93
CA LYS A 90 0.05 9.31 14.24
C LYS A 90 -1.01 9.48 15.33
N THR A 91 -1.66 10.64 15.45
CA THR A 91 -2.71 10.88 16.46
C THR A 91 -3.97 10.04 16.24
N ILE A 92 -4.24 9.61 15.01
CA ILE A 92 -5.36 8.70 14.73
C ILE A 92 -5.02 7.27 15.16
N ILE A 93 -3.83 6.80 14.81
CA ILE A 93 -3.40 5.40 15.04
C ILE A 93 -2.90 5.18 16.47
N ILE A 94 -2.14 6.13 17.04
CA ILE A 94 -1.60 6.10 18.41
C ILE A 94 -2.55 6.86 19.33
N ASN A 95 -3.80 6.42 19.35
CA ASN A 95 -4.79 6.82 20.33
C ASN A 95 -5.60 5.58 20.69
N LYS A 96 -5.57 5.18 21.97
CA LYS A 96 -6.12 3.90 22.43
C LYS A 96 -7.60 3.72 22.08
N ASP A 97 -8.40 4.77 22.23
CA ASP A 97 -9.84 4.73 21.97
C ASP A 97 -10.10 4.65 20.47
N LYS A 98 -9.39 5.47 19.67
CA LYS A 98 -9.53 5.48 18.21
C LYS A 98 -9.06 4.18 17.59
N ILE A 99 -7.92 3.62 18.01
CA ILE A 99 -7.43 2.37 17.41
C ILE A 99 -8.35 1.21 17.75
N SER A 100 -8.88 1.15 18.98
CA SER A 100 -9.87 0.15 19.36
C SER A 100 -11.14 0.28 18.51
N GLN A 101 -11.59 1.50 18.25
CA GLN A 101 -12.72 1.77 17.36
C GLN A 101 -12.44 1.38 15.90
N ILE A 102 -11.25 1.68 15.38
CA ILE A 102 -10.82 1.28 14.03
C ILE A 102 -10.86 -0.24 13.91
N LEU A 103 -10.26 -0.97 14.86
CA LEU A 103 -10.24 -2.43 14.85
C LEU A 103 -11.65 -3.02 14.91
N GLU A 104 -12.51 -2.51 15.79
CA GLU A 104 -13.91 -2.95 15.90
C GLU A 104 -14.72 -2.67 14.62
N ASN A 105 -14.51 -1.50 13.98
CA ASN A 105 -15.15 -1.16 12.71
C ASN A 105 -14.76 -2.15 11.61
N HIS A 106 -13.49 -2.59 11.58
CA HIS A 106 -12.99 -3.53 10.60
C HIS A 106 -13.35 -5.00 10.90
N LYS A 107 -13.89 -5.34 12.08
CA LYS A 107 -14.45 -6.69 12.32
C LYS A 107 -15.73 -6.96 11.53
N LYS A 108 -16.39 -5.92 11.02
CA LYS A 108 -17.68 -6.03 10.34
C LYS A 108 -17.51 -5.74 8.85
N CYS A 109 -17.99 -6.65 8.01
CA CYS A 109 -18.06 -6.46 6.56
C CYS A 109 -19.20 -5.50 6.20
N VAL A 110 -19.03 -4.21 6.46
CA VAL A 110 -20.03 -3.15 6.21
C VAL A 110 -19.53 -2.21 5.13
N ALA A 111 -20.41 -1.83 4.21
CA ALA A 111 -20.09 -0.85 3.18
C ALA A 111 -19.54 0.45 3.77
N VAL A 112 -18.60 1.06 3.05
CA VAL A 112 -17.98 2.34 3.45
C VAL A 112 -19.05 3.41 3.57
N LYS A 113 -19.32 3.86 4.79
CA LYS A 113 -20.26 4.96 5.07
C LYS A 113 -19.60 6.29 4.76
N ASP A 114 -20.39 7.31 4.40
CA ASP A 114 -19.85 8.67 4.25
C ASP A 114 -19.43 9.19 5.64
N PRO A 115 -18.13 9.39 5.90
CA PRO A 115 -17.64 9.69 7.24
C PRO A 115 -17.85 11.17 7.59
N SER A 116 -18.08 11.47 8.86
CA SER A 116 -18.17 12.86 9.35
C SER A 116 -16.81 13.57 9.27
N ASN A 117 -15.73 12.84 9.55
CA ASN A 117 -14.35 13.32 9.46
C ASN A 117 -13.68 12.84 8.18
N LYS A 118 -13.15 13.80 7.41
CA LYS A 118 -12.60 13.56 6.08
C LYS A 118 -11.22 14.14 5.93
N GLU A 119 -10.32 13.36 5.34
CA GLU A 119 -8.99 13.78 4.93
C GLU A 119 -8.85 13.83 3.41
N THR A 120 -7.91 14.66 2.93
CA THR A 120 -7.65 14.76 1.48
C THR A 120 -6.82 13.57 1.02
N LEU A 121 -7.32 12.83 0.03
CA LEU A 121 -6.53 11.82 -0.66
C LEU A 121 -5.57 12.54 -1.62
N TYR A 122 -4.27 12.37 -1.40
CA TYR A 122 -3.24 12.99 -2.22
C TYR A 122 -2.92 12.13 -3.43
N GLN A 123 -2.58 12.77 -4.55
CA GLN A 123 -2.25 12.07 -5.79
C GLN A 123 -1.02 11.15 -5.69
N SER A 124 -0.16 11.38 -4.69
CA SER A 124 0.98 10.50 -4.40
C SER A 124 0.54 9.19 -3.76
N MET A 125 -0.58 9.19 -3.05
CA MET A 125 -1.17 8.00 -2.43
C MET A 125 -1.99 7.17 -3.41
N ASP A 126 -2.77 7.85 -4.25
CA ASP A 126 -3.46 7.25 -5.37
C ASP A 126 -3.68 8.31 -6.46
N ILE A 127 -3.34 7.97 -7.71
CA ILE A 127 -3.43 8.89 -8.84
C ILE A 127 -4.85 9.42 -9.08
N VAL A 128 -5.88 8.68 -8.66
CA VAL A 128 -7.30 9.12 -8.72
C VAL A 128 -7.58 10.34 -7.83
N GLY A 129 -6.71 10.59 -6.84
CA GLY A 129 -6.71 11.78 -6.01
C GLY A 129 -6.37 13.07 -6.78
N THR A 130 -5.84 12.97 -8.00
CA THR A 130 -5.57 14.16 -8.83
C THR A 130 -6.87 14.90 -9.20
N LYS A 131 -6.87 16.20 -8.91
CA LYS A 131 -7.87 17.16 -9.41
C LYS A 131 -7.96 17.12 -10.94
N GLY A 132 -9.17 17.11 -11.48
CA GLY A 132 -9.41 17.11 -12.92
C GLY A 132 -9.34 15.73 -13.61
N TYR A 133 -8.87 14.67 -12.94
CA TYR A 133 -8.90 13.32 -13.50
C TYR A 133 -10.34 12.76 -13.58
N ARG A 134 -11.20 13.17 -12.64
CA ARG A 134 -12.58 12.68 -12.46
C ARG A 134 -13.65 13.52 -13.16
N VAL A 135 -13.33 14.77 -13.52
CA VAL A 135 -14.29 15.71 -14.11
C VAL A 135 -13.76 16.10 -15.49
N PRO A 136 -14.48 15.85 -16.59
CA PRO A 136 -14.02 16.26 -17.91
C PRO A 136 -13.91 17.79 -17.98
N VAL A 137 -12.68 18.28 -17.84
CA VAL A 137 -12.32 19.70 -17.79
C VAL A 137 -12.79 20.45 -19.05
N ARG A 138 -12.98 19.74 -20.17
CA ARG A 138 -13.25 20.30 -21.50
C ARG A 138 -14.73 20.54 -21.83
N ARG A 139 -15.69 20.12 -21.00
CA ARG A 139 -17.13 20.25 -21.30
C ARG A 139 -17.84 21.45 -20.64
N LYS A 140 -17.11 22.31 -19.91
CA LYS A 140 -17.69 23.48 -19.25
C LYS A 140 -17.13 24.78 -19.85
N ALA A 141 -17.98 25.80 -19.98
CA ALA A 141 -17.61 27.15 -20.45
C ALA A 141 -16.63 27.90 -19.52
N LYS A 142 -16.36 27.36 -18.32
CA LYS A 142 -15.36 27.85 -17.36
C LYS A 142 -14.49 26.68 -16.89
N TYR A 143 -13.17 26.85 -16.96
CA TYR A 143 -12.20 25.92 -16.40
C TYR A 143 -12.43 25.75 -14.89
N THR A 144 -12.68 24.53 -14.44
CA THR A 144 -12.72 24.19 -13.01
C THR A 144 -11.83 22.98 -12.78
N GLU A 145 -10.80 23.11 -11.93
CA GLU A 145 -9.89 21.98 -11.59
C GLU A 145 -10.60 20.84 -10.85
N GLY A 146 -11.84 21.04 -10.40
CA GLY A 146 -12.57 20.11 -9.55
C GLY A 146 -12.17 20.23 -8.07
N SER A 147 -12.83 19.45 -7.22
CA SER A 147 -12.56 19.40 -5.78
C SER A 147 -11.54 18.32 -5.44
N SER A 148 -10.77 18.54 -4.37
CA SER A 148 -9.92 17.50 -3.79
C SER A 148 -10.77 16.29 -3.40
N MET A 149 -10.28 15.09 -3.69
CA MET A 149 -10.94 13.88 -3.20
C MET A 149 -10.78 13.79 -1.68
N LYS A 150 -11.86 13.38 -1.01
CA LYS A 150 -11.89 13.23 0.43
C LYS A 150 -12.30 11.81 0.79
N VAL A 151 -11.62 11.24 1.78
CA VAL A 151 -11.85 9.88 2.29
C VAL A 151 -11.91 9.91 3.82
N ALA A 152 -12.38 8.84 4.47
CA ALA A 152 -12.43 8.78 5.94
C ALA A 152 -11.04 8.99 6.54
N SER A 153 -10.94 9.75 7.62
CA SER A 153 -9.65 10.02 8.26
C SER A 153 -8.96 8.75 8.79
N GLU A 154 -9.73 7.76 9.23
CA GLU A 154 -9.23 6.46 9.70
C GLU A 154 -8.64 5.64 8.55
N ASP A 155 -9.41 5.46 7.46
CA ASP A 155 -8.95 4.82 6.23
C ASP A 155 -7.74 5.55 5.63
N TRP A 156 -7.73 6.88 5.67
CA TRP A 156 -6.61 7.69 5.22
C TRP A 156 -5.34 7.43 6.04
N ALA A 157 -5.47 7.34 7.37
CA ALA A 157 -4.33 7.09 8.24
C ALA A 157 -3.77 5.68 8.03
N LEU A 158 -4.64 4.67 7.88
CA LEU A 158 -4.24 3.30 7.53
C LEU A 158 -3.56 3.26 6.16
N ALA A 159 -4.14 3.90 5.14
CA ALA A 159 -3.54 3.98 3.81
C ALA A 159 -2.16 4.62 3.85
N ALA A 160 -2.01 5.76 4.52
CA ALA A 160 -0.74 6.46 4.61
C ALA A 160 0.33 5.64 5.35
N LEU A 161 -0.07 4.93 6.41
CA LEU A 161 0.80 4.02 7.15
C LEU A 161 1.23 2.84 6.26
N GLY A 162 0.29 2.16 5.60
CA GLY A 162 0.60 1.04 4.72
C GLY A 162 1.50 1.47 3.56
N GLU A 163 1.21 2.60 2.94
CA GLU A 163 2.00 3.12 1.82
C GLU A 163 3.44 3.47 2.24
N ALA A 164 3.60 4.11 3.40
CA ALA A 164 4.93 4.47 3.92
C ALA A 164 5.83 3.23 4.11
N HIS A 165 5.26 2.12 4.59
CA HIS A 165 6.03 0.94 4.99
C HIS A 165 6.08 -0.18 3.95
N PHE A 166 5.12 -0.26 3.04
CA PHE A 166 4.99 -1.39 2.11
C PHE A 166 5.09 -1.01 0.64
N SER A 167 5.13 0.29 0.29
CA SER A 167 5.37 0.68 -1.10
C SER A 167 6.86 0.71 -1.44
N ILE A 168 7.19 0.23 -2.62
CA ILE A 168 8.48 0.42 -3.28
C ILE A 168 8.43 1.76 -4.01
N TRP A 169 9.46 2.58 -3.78
CA TRP A 169 9.50 3.95 -4.28
C TRP A 169 10.72 4.19 -5.15
N ILE A 170 10.51 4.30 -6.46
CA ILE A 170 11.59 4.44 -7.42
C ILE A 170 11.69 5.88 -7.90
N TRP A 171 12.80 6.52 -7.54
CA TRP A 171 13.11 7.89 -7.89
C TRP A 171 14.06 7.98 -9.09
N LYS A 172 13.73 8.83 -10.07
CA LYS A 172 14.53 9.07 -11.26
C LYS A 172 14.85 10.55 -11.42
N GLY A 173 16.13 10.89 -11.18
CA GLY A 173 16.72 12.18 -11.54
C GLY A 173 16.06 13.42 -10.93
N GLY A 174 15.43 13.33 -9.74
CA GLY A 174 14.76 14.49 -9.13
C GLY A 174 13.42 14.87 -9.75
N LYS A 175 13.02 14.20 -10.84
CA LYS A 175 11.95 14.65 -11.73
C LYS A 175 10.87 13.61 -11.96
N ALA A 176 11.08 12.36 -11.59
CA ALA A 176 10.06 11.33 -11.66
C ALA A 176 10.10 10.42 -10.42
N LEU A 177 8.91 10.02 -9.98
CA LEU A 177 8.71 9.07 -8.88
C LEU A 177 7.65 8.06 -9.32
N THR A 178 7.90 6.79 -9.05
CA THR A 178 6.89 5.73 -9.18
C THR A 178 6.74 5.06 -7.82
N SER A 179 5.51 5.05 -7.30
CA SER A 179 5.09 4.23 -6.17
C SER A 179 4.56 2.91 -6.70
N ILE A 180 4.97 1.80 -6.11
CA ILE A 180 4.55 0.47 -6.50
C ILE A 180 4.25 -0.34 -5.23
N ILE A 181 3.11 -1.01 -5.20
CA ILE A 181 2.74 -1.92 -4.12
C ILE A 181 2.16 -3.20 -4.74
N PRO A 182 2.59 -4.39 -4.29
CA PRO A 182 2.04 -5.61 -4.83
C PRO A 182 0.64 -5.85 -4.25
N LYS A 183 -0.25 -6.34 -5.08
CA LYS A 183 -1.62 -6.70 -4.71
C LYS A 183 -1.60 -8.11 -4.11
N PRO A 184 -1.92 -8.27 -2.81
CA PRO A 184 -1.87 -9.57 -2.16
C PRO A 184 -3.02 -10.45 -2.66
N GLU A 185 -2.70 -11.68 -3.09
CA GLU A 185 -3.70 -12.73 -3.22
C GLU A 185 -3.80 -13.51 -1.91
N ARG A 186 -2.64 -13.87 -1.35
CA ARG A 186 -2.48 -14.35 0.03
C ARG A 186 -1.06 -14.03 0.45
N VAL A 187 -0.85 -13.23 1.49
CA VAL A 187 0.49 -12.75 1.88
C VAL A 187 0.61 -12.57 3.39
N LEU A 188 1.67 -13.08 3.99
CA LEU A 188 2.07 -12.73 5.36
C LEU A 188 2.75 -11.37 5.38
N ILE A 189 2.33 -10.49 6.29
CA ILE A 189 2.73 -9.08 6.21
C ILE A 189 4.24 -8.88 6.39
N MET A 190 4.84 -9.64 7.31
CA MET A 190 6.27 -9.55 7.58
C MET A 190 7.10 -10.15 6.45
N HIS A 191 6.60 -11.15 5.74
CA HIS A 191 7.27 -11.68 4.57
C HIS A 191 7.36 -10.64 3.46
N TRP A 192 6.27 -9.91 3.18
CA TRP A 192 6.34 -8.83 2.18
C TRP A 192 7.34 -7.74 2.60
N LYS A 193 7.40 -7.39 3.89
CA LYS A 193 8.39 -6.42 4.39
C LYS A 193 9.83 -6.88 4.09
N ASP A 194 10.12 -8.16 4.27
CA ASP A 194 11.44 -8.74 4.00
C ASP A 194 11.75 -8.82 2.50
N ILE A 195 10.79 -9.28 1.69
CA ILE A 195 10.88 -9.32 0.21
C ILE A 195 11.14 -7.92 -0.33
N ARG A 196 10.38 -6.92 0.14
CA ARG A 196 10.57 -5.52 -0.25
C ARG A 196 11.99 -5.07 0.03
N ASN A 197 12.52 -5.36 1.22
CA ASN A 197 13.88 -4.98 1.60
C ASN A 197 14.92 -5.65 0.69
N SER A 198 14.74 -6.94 0.37
CA SER A 198 15.60 -7.68 -0.57
C SER A 198 15.59 -7.05 -1.96
N VAL A 199 14.39 -6.82 -2.51
CA VAL A 199 14.18 -6.23 -3.83
C VAL A 199 14.72 -4.79 -3.92
N ASP A 200 14.52 -3.97 -2.88
CA ASP A 200 15.07 -2.61 -2.81
C ASP A 200 16.62 -2.61 -2.84
N GLN A 201 17.26 -3.63 -2.28
CA GLN A 201 18.73 -3.78 -2.30
C GLN A 201 19.27 -4.24 -3.66
N MET A 202 18.56 -5.14 -4.35
CA MET A 202 18.93 -5.61 -5.70
C MET A 202 18.90 -4.48 -6.73
N GLY A 203 17.99 -3.53 -6.55
CA GLY A 203 17.83 -2.38 -7.42
C GLY A 203 17.03 -2.69 -8.68
N VAL A 204 16.14 -1.77 -9.05
CA VAL A 204 15.21 -1.94 -10.18
C VAL A 204 15.67 -1.14 -11.40
N ASN A 205 15.35 -1.63 -12.59
CA ASN A 205 15.63 -0.96 -13.86
C ASN A 205 14.82 0.35 -13.93
N ARG A 206 15.46 1.45 -14.33
CA ARG A 206 14.83 2.80 -14.34
C ARG A 206 14.68 3.41 -15.73
N THR A 207 14.84 2.62 -16.79
CA THR A 207 14.78 3.10 -18.19
C THR A 207 13.39 3.64 -18.52
N SER A 208 12.34 2.84 -18.31
CA SER A 208 10.93 3.22 -18.50
C SER A 208 10.07 2.63 -17.39
N ILE A 209 8.83 3.13 -17.23
CA ILE A 209 7.88 2.57 -16.26
C ILE A 209 7.60 1.09 -16.56
N SER A 210 7.42 0.72 -17.84
CA SER A 210 7.19 -0.68 -18.22
C SER A 210 8.39 -1.59 -17.91
N ALA A 211 9.61 -1.13 -18.22
CA ALA A 211 10.82 -1.91 -17.92
C ALA A 211 11.04 -2.04 -16.41
N MET A 212 10.70 -1.00 -15.64
CA MET A 212 10.74 -1.00 -14.19
C MET A 212 9.76 -2.01 -13.60
N LEU A 213 8.50 -1.99 -14.03
CA LEU A 213 7.46 -2.91 -13.56
C LEU A 213 7.79 -4.36 -13.93
N ALA A 214 8.23 -4.61 -15.16
CA ALA A 214 8.62 -5.95 -15.59
C ALA A 214 9.81 -6.48 -14.78
N HIS A 215 10.86 -5.68 -14.59
CA HIS A 215 12.02 -6.10 -13.81
C HIS A 215 11.64 -6.34 -12.34
N LEU A 216 10.86 -5.44 -11.73
CA LEU A 216 10.39 -5.59 -10.36
C LEU A 216 9.52 -6.84 -10.19
N ALA A 217 8.62 -7.12 -11.15
CA ALA A 217 7.79 -8.32 -11.14
C ALA A 217 8.66 -9.58 -11.20
N THR A 218 9.70 -9.61 -12.04
CA THR A 218 10.65 -10.72 -12.07
C THR A 218 11.39 -10.89 -10.74
N LEU A 219 11.93 -9.82 -10.16
CA LEU A 219 12.61 -9.89 -8.85
C LEU A 219 11.68 -10.38 -7.75
N LEU A 220 10.43 -9.91 -7.72
CA LEU A 220 9.43 -10.33 -6.76
C LEU A 220 9.14 -11.83 -6.85
N VAL A 221 8.86 -12.33 -8.05
CA VAL A 221 8.45 -13.72 -8.27
C VAL A 221 9.63 -14.67 -8.08
N GLU A 222 10.85 -14.22 -8.39
CA GLU A 222 12.09 -14.93 -8.10
C GLU A 222 12.37 -15.03 -6.60
N GLU A 223 12.26 -13.93 -5.85
CA GLU A 223 12.44 -13.92 -4.39
C GLU A 223 11.42 -14.85 -3.71
N VAL A 224 10.17 -14.86 -4.20
CA VAL A 224 9.14 -15.81 -3.76
C VAL A 224 9.53 -17.27 -4.08
N ARG A 225 10.08 -17.53 -5.26
CA ARG A 225 10.56 -18.87 -5.65
C ARG A 225 11.67 -19.37 -4.75
N GLU A 226 12.70 -18.57 -4.53
CA GLU A 226 13.86 -18.96 -3.72
C GLU A 226 13.47 -19.27 -2.28
N ARG A 227 12.55 -18.49 -1.70
CA ARG A 227 12.00 -18.78 -0.36
C ARG A 227 11.24 -20.10 -0.32
N LYS A 228 10.42 -20.41 -1.33
CA LYS A 228 9.75 -21.73 -1.42
C LYS A 228 10.77 -22.88 -1.49
N LYS A 229 11.85 -22.74 -2.26
CA LYS A 229 12.91 -23.77 -2.35
C LYS A 229 13.63 -23.98 -1.03
N SER A 230 13.76 -22.94 -0.19
CA SER A 230 14.41 -23.05 1.12
C SER A 230 13.64 -23.84 2.19
N GLY A 231 12.44 -24.36 1.87
CA GLY A 231 11.63 -25.16 2.78
C GLY A 231 10.84 -24.35 3.83
N ASP A 232 10.81 -23.02 3.66
CA ASP A 232 9.89 -22.14 4.40
C ASP A 232 8.44 -22.52 4.01
N PRO A 233 7.47 -22.63 4.93
CA PRO A 233 6.03 -22.79 4.63
C PRO A 233 5.44 -21.54 3.93
N PHE A 234 6.08 -21.14 2.83
CA PHE A 234 5.89 -19.89 2.15
C PHE A 234 4.70 -19.98 1.20
N MET A 235 3.63 -19.30 1.57
CA MET A 235 2.35 -19.30 0.85
C MET A 235 2.09 -18.00 0.10
N ASP A 236 3.06 -17.08 0.03
CA ASP A 236 2.77 -15.75 -0.48
C ASP A 236 2.60 -15.75 -2.01
N VAL A 237 1.50 -15.17 -2.44
CA VAL A 237 1.13 -14.99 -3.83
C VAL A 237 0.62 -13.56 -4.01
N PHE A 238 1.11 -12.91 -5.04
CA PHE A 238 0.68 -11.58 -5.46
C PHE A 238 0.05 -11.71 -6.84
N SER A 239 -1.06 -11.00 -7.11
CA SER A 239 -1.73 -11.07 -8.43
C SER A 239 -1.22 -10.02 -9.41
N SER A 240 -0.81 -8.85 -8.89
CA SER A 240 -0.32 -7.76 -9.72
C SER A 240 0.52 -6.76 -8.92
N LEU A 241 1.25 -5.90 -9.63
CA LEU A 241 1.82 -4.68 -9.07
C LEU A 241 0.90 -3.51 -9.37
N ILE A 242 0.34 -2.88 -8.33
CA ILE A 242 -0.40 -1.62 -8.44
C ILE A 242 0.63 -0.49 -8.41
N TYR A 243 0.53 0.46 -9.35
CA TYR A 243 1.50 1.56 -9.44
C TYR A 243 0.88 2.91 -9.75
N GLY A 244 1.52 3.94 -9.21
CA GLY A 244 1.27 5.35 -9.49
C GLY A 244 2.58 6.07 -9.83
N ALA A 245 2.66 6.63 -11.04
CA ALA A 245 3.82 7.36 -11.53
C ALA A 245 3.51 8.86 -11.64
N MET A 246 4.45 9.67 -11.17
CA MET A 246 4.38 11.12 -11.15
C MET A 246 5.64 11.72 -11.77
N ILE A 247 5.47 12.85 -12.46
CA ILE A 247 6.56 13.65 -13.01
C ILE A 247 6.50 15.06 -12.45
N LYS A 248 7.66 15.66 -12.23
CA LYS A 248 7.78 17.05 -11.81
C LYS A 248 7.81 17.96 -13.04
N THR A 249 6.82 18.84 -13.13
CA THR A 249 6.76 19.93 -14.13
C THR A 249 7.06 21.24 -13.42
N ASP A 250 8.24 21.82 -13.71
CA ASP A 250 8.79 23.00 -13.05
C ASP A 250 8.83 22.89 -11.52
N ILE A 251 7.76 23.34 -10.85
CA ILE A 251 7.62 23.36 -9.39
C ILE A 251 6.70 22.23 -8.89
N GLN A 252 5.70 21.83 -9.67
CA GLN A 252 4.62 20.95 -9.21
C GLN A 252 4.78 19.52 -9.74
N TRP A 253 4.44 18.54 -8.91
CA TRP A 253 4.27 17.17 -9.37
C TRP A 253 2.92 16.97 -10.05
N LYS A 254 2.91 16.25 -11.17
CA LYS A 254 1.74 15.91 -11.96
C LYS A 254 1.64 14.40 -12.14
N PRO A 255 0.42 13.84 -12.24
CA PRO A 255 0.25 12.43 -12.60
C PRO A 255 0.81 12.19 -13.99
N ALA A 256 1.53 11.09 -14.16
CA ALA A 256 2.01 10.65 -15.47
C ALA A 256 1.25 9.41 -15.95
N ARG A 257 1.20 8.37 -15.11
CA ARG A 257 0.54 7.10 -15.42
C ARG A 257 0.22 6.36 -14.12
N GLY A 258 -0.82 5.56 -14.10
CA GLY A 258 -1.07 4.59 -13.05
C GLY A 258 -1.75 3.36 -13.62
N GLY A 259 -1.83 2.30 -12.85
CA GLY A 259 -2.53 1.08 -13.23
C GLY A 259 -2.03 -0.14 -12.49
N MET A 260 -2.32 -1.30 -13.07
CA MET A 260 -1.89 -2.61 -12.58
C MET A 260 -0.99 -3.27 -13.61
N PHE A 261 0.02 -3.99 -13.14
CA PHE A 261 0.88 -4.84 -13.96
C PHE A 261 0.72 -6.28 -13.47
N PRO A 262 0.12 -7.19 -14.26
CA PRO A 262 -0.13 -8.56 -13.81
C PRO A 262 1.18 -9.32 -13.60
N VAL A 263 1.22 -10.20 -12.62
CA VAL A 263 2.40 -11.05 -12.34
C VAL A 263 2.10 -12.55 -12.50
N ASP A 264 0.84 -12.93 -12.68
CA ASP A 264 0.37 -14.33 -12.80
C ASP A 264 1.17 -15.15 -13.83
N PHE A 265 1.42 -14.57 -15.00
CA PHE A 265 2.21 -15.23 -16.05
C PHE A 265 3.63 -15.61 -15.61
N LEU A 266 4.25 -14.82 -14.73
CA LEU A 266 5.57 -15.15 -14.19
C LEU A 266 5.49 -16.30 -13.18
N TYR A 267 4.42 -16.37 -12.40
CA TYR A 267 4.17 -17.52 -11.52
C TYR A 267 3.94 -18.80 -12.33
N ASP A 268 3.20 -18.74 -13.43
CA ASP A 268 3.00 -19.88 -14.34
C ASP A 268 4.32 -20.37 -14.94
N LEU A 269 5.20 -19.45 -15.34
CA LEU A 269 6.53 -19.78 -15.84
C LEU A 269 7.37 -20.49 -14.77
N ILE A 270 7.40 -19.95 -13.54
CA ILE A 270 8.15 -20.56 -12.43
C ILE A 270 7.61 -21.94 -12.07
N ARG A 271 6.28 -22.13 -12.03
CA ARG A 271 5.69 -23.44 -11.75
C ARG A 271 6.09 -24.46 -12.81
N SER A 272 6.00 -24.07 -14.09
CA SER A 272 6.39 -24.95 -15.21
C SER A 272 7.87 -25.32 -15.16
N ASP A 273 8.75 -24.38 -14.80
CA ASP A 273 10.19 -24.62 -14.64
C ASP A 273 10.48 -25.59 -13.48
N SER A 274 9.83 -25.41 -12.34
CA SER A 274 9.95 -26.31 -11.18
C SER A 274 9.47 -27.74 -11.46
N GLU A 275 8.38 -27.90 -12.23
CA GLU A 275 7.90 -29.21 -12.68
C GLU A 275 8.91 -29.91 -13.60
N ILE A 276 9.65 -29.13 -14.42
CA ILE A 276 10.69 -29.65 -15.31
C ILE A 276 11.98 -29.98 -14.55
N SER A 277 12.34 -29.17 -13.55
CA SER A 277 13.58 -29.35 -12.76
C SER A 277 13.47 -30.44 -11.68
N GLY A 278 12.26 -30.90 -11.35
CA GLY A 278 12.02 -31.88 -10.28
C GLY A 278 12.17 -31.31 -8.87
N ASP A 279 12.06 -29.98 -8.74
CA ASP A 279 12.09 -29.27 -7.45
C ASP A 279 10.73 -29.36 -6.71
N ILE A 280 9.73 -30.04 -7.29
CA ILE A 280 8.40 -30.35 -6.75
C ILE A 280 8.06 -31.82 -7.03
#